data_AF-A0A950VKQ5-F1
#
_entry.id   AF-A0A950VKQ5-F1
#
_cell.length_a   1.000
_cell.length_b   1.000
_cell.length_c   1.000
_cell.angle_alpha   90.00
_cell.angle_beta   90.00
_cell.angle_gamma   90.00
#
_symmetry.space_group_name_H-M   'P 1'
#
loop_
_entity.id
_entity.type
_entity.pdbx_description
1 polymer ?
#
loop_
_entity_poly.entity_id
_entity_poly.type
_entity_poly.pdbx_seq_one_letter_code
_entity_poly.pdbx_strand_id
1 'polypeptide(L)'
;MPTEPVIIPVVVHVVYRTPDERISTAQVTSQIDALNRDYRLDNADRANIPRVWSGLATDSLIQFALARKDPSGAATSGITYTQTQTASFTTDDSVKSSQTGGVDAWPCDQYLNLWVCTLRGGLLG
;
A
#
# COMPACT_ATOMS: atom_id res chain seq x y z
N MET A 1 3.94 13.34 -25.18
CA MET A 1 3.43 12.87 -23.88
C MET A 1 4.18 11.60 -23.52
N PRO A 2 4.54 11.36 -22.25
CA PRO A 2 5.18 10.11 -21.85
C PRO A 2 4.27 8.93 -22.22
N THR A 3 4.84 7.87 -22.77
CA THR A 3 4.11 6.65 -23.15
C THR A 3 4.39 5.49 -22.21
N GLU A 4 5.31 5.67 -21.26
CA GLU A 4 5.71 4.66 -20.29
C GLU A 4 5.24 5.03 -18.89
N PRO A 5 4.81 4.03 -18.08
CA PRO A 5 4.35 4.29 -16.73
C PRO A 5 5.48 4.67 -15.78
N VAL A 6 5.19 5.57 -14.84
CA VAL A 6 6.02 5.83 -13.67
C VAL A 6 5.81 4.69 -12.68
N ILE A 7 6.88 3.95 -12.38
CA ILE A 7 6.85 2.84 -11.42
C ILE A 7 7.17 3.37 -10.03
N ILE A 8 6.23 3.22 -9.10
CA ILE A 8 6.39 3.55 -7.68
C ILE A 8 6.76 2.27 -6.93
N PRO A 9 7.97 2.20 -6.33
CA PRO A 9 8.34 1.10 -5.44
C PRO A 9 7.50 1.17 -4.15
N VAL A 10 6.88 0.07 -3.78
CA VAL A 10 6.00 -0.02 -2.60
C VAL A 10 6.61 -0.95 -1.57
N VAL A 11 6.60 -0.54 -0.31
CA VAL A 11 6.79 -1.43 0.83
C VAL A 11 5.50 -1.49 1.64
N VAL A 12 5.07 -2.70 1.97
CA VAL A 12 3.89 -2.96 2.80
C VAL A 12 4.33 -3.45 4.17
N HIS A 13 4.07 -2.62 5.17
CA HIS A 13 4.36 -2.88 6.56
C HIS A 13 3.14 -3.48 7.26
N VAL A 14 3.09 -4.80 7.39
CA VAL A 14 2.03 -5.49 8.15
C VAL A 14 2.40 -5.46 9.63
N VAL A 15 1.71 -4.62 10.41
CA VAL A 15 1.85 -4.52 11.86
C VAL A 15 0.67 -5.24 12.51
N TYR A 16 0.95 -6.34 13.19
CA TYR A 16 -0.07 -7.27 13.67
C TYR A 16 0.17 -7.65 15.13
N ARG A 17 -0.89 -7.80 15.92
CA ARG A 17 -0.85 -8.31 17.29
C ARG A 17 -1.22 -9.78 17.35
N THR A 18 -2.28 -10.17 16.62
CA THR A 18 -2.80 -11.54 16.59
C THR A 18 -2.52 -12.22 15.23
N PRO A 19 -2.50 -13.57 15.15
CA PRO A 19 -2.29 -14.27 13.89
C PRO A 19 -3.29 -13.90 12.78
N ASP A 20 -4.54 -13.61 13.14
CA ASP A 20 -5.59 -13.25 12.18
C ASP A 20 -5.35 -11.87 11.55
N GLU A 21 -4.65 -10.97 12.25
CA GLU A 21 -4.24 -9.66 11.73
C GLU A 21 -3.01 -9.76 10.79
N ARG A 22 -2.30 -10.91 10.79
CA ARG A 22 -1.14 -11.15 9.94
C ARG A 22 -1.57 -11.60 8.54
N ILE A 23 -2.00 -10.64 7.73
CA ILE A 23 -2.52 -10.90 6.38
C ILE A 23 -1.52 -11.63 5.47
N SER A 24 -2.07 -12.44 4.57
CA SER A 24 -1.27 -13.23 3.61
C SER A 24 -0.59 -12.34 2.57
N THR A 25 0.51 -12.83 2.00
CA THR A 25 1.17 -12.18 0.86
C THR A 25 0.22 -12.07 -0.35
N ALA A 26 -0.66 -13.05 -0.57
CA ALA A 26 -1.66 -13.00 -1.63
C ALA A 26 -2.64 -11.83 -1.45
N GLN A 27 -3.06 -11.55 -0.22
CA GLN A 27 -3.93 -10.41 0.09
C GLN A 27 -3.19 -9.08 -0.15
N VAL A 28 -1.93 -8.98 0.25
CA VAL A 28 -1.10 -7.80 -0.09
C VAL A 28 -0.99 -7.62 -1.60
N THR A 29 -0.66 -8.68 -2.35
CA THR A 29 -0.56 -8.64 -3.81
C THR A 29 -1.87 -8.20 -4.46
N SER A 30 -3.02 -8.70 -3.98
CA SER A 30 -4.32 -8.29 -4.52
C SER A 30 -4.60 -6.79 -4.41
N GLN A 31 -4.06 -6.13 -3.38
CA GLN A 31 -4.16 -4.68 -3.22
C GLN A 31 -3.25 -3.94 -4.21
N ILE A 32 -2.03 -4.44 -4.45
CA ILE A 32 -1.13 -3.90 -5.48
C ILE A 32 -1.77 -4.04 -6.87
N ASP A 33 -2.41 -5.17 -7.15
CA ASP A 33 -3.13 -5.40 -8.40
C ASP A 33 -4.34 -4.46 -8.53
N ALA A 34 -5.07 -4.20 -7.45
CA ALA A 34 -6.18 -3.24 -7.44
C ALA A 34 -5.69 -1.82 -7.75
N LEU A 35 -4.62 -1.36 -7.09
CA LEU A 35 -4.01 -0.06 -7.37
C LEU A 35 -3.60 0.05 -8.84
N ASN A 36 -2.98 -0.99 -9.39
CA ASN A 36 -2.59 -1.01 -10.80
C ASN A 36 -3.79 -0.96 -11.75
N ARG A 37 -4.88 -1.68 -11.47
CA ARG A 37 -6.11 -1.60 -12.28
C ARG A 37 -6.68 -0.19 -12.27
N ASP A 38 -6.80 0.43 -11.10
CA ASP A 38 -7.45 1.73 -10.96
C ASP A 38 -6.60 2.86 -11.57
N TYR A 39 -5.30 2.89 -11.27
CA TYR A 39 -4.41 3.95 -11.76
C TYR A 39 -4.07 3.83 -13.24
N ARG A 40 -4.28 2.65 -13.85
CA ARG A 40 -4.16 2.44 -15.30
C ARG A 40 -5.48 2.49 -16.05
N LEU A 41 -6.59 2.80 -15.36
CA LEU A 41 -7.95 2.76 -15.92
C LEU A 41 -8.26 1.40 -16.57
N ASP A 42 -7.72 0.31 -16.03
CA ASP A 42 -7.91 -1.07 -16.47
C ASP A 42 -8.94 -1.81 -15.58
N ASN A 43 -9.58 -1.09 -14.67
CA ASN A 43 -10.66 -1.57 -13.83
C ASN A 43 -11.95 -1.79 -14.66
N ALA A 44 -12.57 -2.97 -14.52
CA ALA A 44 -13.73 -3.36 -15.31
C ALA A 44 -14.98 -2.49 -15.06
N ASP A 45 -15.14 -2.00 -13.84
CA ASP A 45 -16.23 -1.13 -13.41
C ASP A 45 -16.14 0.30 -13.98
N ARG A 46 -15.06 0.65 -14.70
CA ARG A 46 -15.03 1.87 -15.54
C ARG A 46 -16.19 1.94 -16.54
N ALA A 47 -16.76 0.80 -16.91
CA ALA A 47 -17.97 0.73 -17.73
C ALA A 47 -19.21 1.37 -17.06
N ASN A 48 -19.18 1.53 -15.73
CA ASN A 48 -20.25 2.15 -14.95
C ASN A 48 -20.11 3.67 -14.85
N ILE A 49 -19.05 4.27 -15.41
CA ILE A 49 -18.87 5.74 -15.42
C ILE A 49 -20.05 6.35 -16.20
N PRO A 50 -20.84 7.25 -15.57
CA PRO A 50 -21.92 7.94 -16.27
C PRO A 50 -21.42 8.65 -17.53
N ARG A 51 -22.18 8.53 -18.62
CA ARG A 51 -21.79 9.03 -19.96
C ARG A 51 -21.37 10.50 -19.97
N VAL A 52 -21.94 11.33 -19.10
CA VAL A 52 -21.58 12.75 -18.96
C VAL A 52 -20.14 12.97 -18.49
N TRP A 53 -19.51 11.97 -17.86
CA TRP A 53 -18.14 12.03 -17.33
C TRP A 53 -17.16 11.09 -18.01
N SER A 54 -17.60 10.24 -18.95
CA SER A 54 -16.73 9.24 -19.57
C SER A 54 -15.53 9.85 -20.32
N GLY A 55 -15.67 11.08 -20.83
CA GLY A 55 -14.59 11.83 -21.48
C GLY A 55 -13.54 12.41 -20.52
N LEU A 56 -13.76 12.33 -19.20
CA LEU A 56 -12.84 12.81 -18.16
C LEU A 56 -12.00 11.69 -17.55
N ALA A 57 -12.37 10.43 -17.77
CA ALA A 57 -11.63 9.27 -17.29
C ALA A 57 -10.27 9.17 -17.98
N THR A 58 -9.21 8.90 -17.23
CA THR A 58 -7.84 8.90 -17.76
C THR A 58 -6.97 7.81 -17.15
N ASP A 59 -6.06 7.26 -17.97
CA ASP A 59 -4.95 6.43 -17.50
C ASP A 59 -3.90 7.38 -16.88
N SER A 60 -3.64 7.23 -15.58
CA SER A 60 -2.70 8.09 -14.85
C SER A 60 -1.24 7.76 -15.17
N LEU A 61 -0.97 6.67 -15.89
CA LEU A 61 0.36 6.15 -16.19
C LEU A 61 1.21 5.92 -14.93
N ILE A 62 0.57 5.50 -13.83
CA ILE A 62 1.24 5.12 -12.59
C ILE A 62 1.12 3.61 -12.43
N GLN A 63 2.23 2.96 -12.06
CA GLN A 63 2.27 1.55 -11.75
C GLN A 63 2.94 1.33 -10.38
N PHE A 64 2.34 0.50 -9.55
CA PHE A 64 2.83 0.13 -8.24
C PHE A 64 3.50 -1.24 -8.32
N ALA A 65 4.68 -1.37 -7.73
CA ALA A 65 5.39 -2.63 -7.66
C ALA A 65 5.98 -2.81 -6.26
N LEU A 66 5.80 -3.99 -5.66
CA LEU A 66 6.49 -4.31 -4.42
C LEU A 66 8.02 -4.19 -4.63
N ALA A 67 8.66 -3.53 -3.67
CA ALA A 67 10.10 -3.32 -3.69
C ALA A 67 10.84 -4.66 -3.74
N ARG A 68 11.88 -4.73 -4.57
CA ARG A 68 12.75 -5.91 -4.68
C ARG A 68 14.09 -5.74 -3.96
N LYS A 69 14.40 -4.51 -3.56
CA LYS A 69 15.52 -4.16 -2.71
C LYS A 69 15.03 -3.36 -1.52
N ASP A 70 15.60 -3.61 -0.36
CA ASP A 70 15.36 -2.84 0.85
C ASP A 70 16.28 -1.59 0.87
N PRO A 71 16.18 -0.72 1.90
CA PRO A 71 17.01 0.49 1.99
C PRO A 71 18.51 0.23 2.09
N SER A 72 18.93 -0.97 2.52
CA SER A 72 20.34 -1.38 2.54
C SER A 72 20.83 -1.94 1.20
N GLY A 73 19.93 -2.12 0.24
CA GLY A 73 20.19 -2.71 -1.07
C GLY A 73 20.05 -4.24 -1.11
N ALA A 74 19.66 -4.88 0.00
CA ALA A 74 19.46 -6.32 0.08
C ALA A 74 18.14 -6.74 -0.59
N ALA A 75 18.09 -7.97 -1.09
CA ALA A 75 16.87 -8.50 -1.73
C ALA A 75 15.72 -8.61 -0.72
N THR A 76 14.51 -8.23 -1.15
CA THR A 76 13.30 -8.24 -0.32
C THR A 76 12.07 -8.62 -1.14
N SER A 77 11.01 -9.05 -0.47
CA SER A 77 9.68 -9.21 -1.05
C SER A 77 8.89 -7.90 -1.11
N GLY A 78 9.39 -6.83 -0.46
CA GLY A 78 8.66 -5.57 -0.30
C GLY A 78 7.55 -5.64 0.75
N ILE A 79 7.53 -6.70 1.57
CA ILE A 79 6.56 -6.88 2.65
C ILE A 79 7.32 -7.12 3.94
N THR A 80 7.07 -6.29 4.95
CA THR A 80 7.59 -6.50 6.31
C THR A 80 6.47 -6.94 7.23
N TYR A 81 6.81 -7.76 8.22
CA TYR A 81 5.86 -8.21 9.23
C TYR A 81 6.40 -7.90 10.62
N THR A 82 5.70 -7.05 11.36
CA THR A 82 6.10 -6.59 12.68
C THR A 82 5.04 -6.99 13.70
N GLN A 83 5.40 -7.84 14.65
CA GLN A 83 4.49 -8.18 15.74
C GLN A 83 4.47 -7.06 16.78
N THR A 84 3.29 -6.68 17.27
CA THR A 84 3.11 -5.62 18.27
C THR A 84 2.27 -6.09 19.46
N GLN A 85 2.39 -5.38 20.58
CA GLN A 85 1.47 -5.50 21.73
C GLN A 85 0.32 -4.47 21.65
N THR A 86 0.44 -3.47 20.78
CA THR A 86 -0.57 -2.44 20.59
C THR A 86 -1.83 -3.05 19.98
N ALA A 87 -2.96 -2.92 20.67
CA ALA A 87 -4.23 -3.52 20.25
C ALA A 87 -4.85 -2.87 19.01
N SER A 88 -4.63 -1.56 18.84
CA SER A 88 -5.12 -0.79 17.69
C SER A 88 -4.39 0.54 17.60
N PHE A 89 -4.29 1.05 16.37
CA PHE A 89 -3.71 2.36 16.05
C PHE A 89 -4.80 3.35 15.65
N THR A 90 -4.41 4.63 15.53
CA THR A 90 -5.27 5.73 15.08
C THR A 90 -4.53 6.62 14.08
N THR A 91 -5.08 7.79 13.76
CA THR A 91 -4.47 8.79 12.86
C THR A 91 -3.31 9.57 13.48
N ASP A 92 -2.82 9.17 14.65
CA ASP A 92 -1.74 9.82 15.39
C ASP A 92 -0.33 9.37 14.98
N ASP A 93 -0.21 8.70 13.82
CA ASP A 93 1.03 8.17 13.25
C ASP A 93 1.80 7.16 14.12
N SER A 94 1.21 6.68 15.22
CA SER A 94 1.84 5.71 16.13
C SER A 94 2.20 4.37 15.45
N VAL A 95 1.53 3.99 14.36
CA VAL A 95 1.91 2.80 13.56
C VAL A 95 3.22 2.99 12.78
N LYS A 96 3.64 4.24 12.54
CA LYS A 96 4.79 4.61 11.71
C LYS A 96 6.09 4.76 12.50
N SER A 97 6.10 4.36 13.77
CA SER A 97 7.28 4.43 14.63
C SER A 97 7.46 3.16 15.44
N SER A 98 8.67 2.61 15.41
CA SER A 98 9.06 1.45 16.22
C SER A 98 8.96 1.73 17.72
N GLN A 99 9.10 3.00 18.13
CA GLN A 99 9.04 3.43 19.53
C GLN A 99 7.62 3.37 20.12
N THR A 100 6.60 3.40 19.26
CA THR A 100 5.17 3.36 19.63
C THR A 100 4.52 2.01 19.32
N GLY A 101 5.33 0.97 19.10
CA GLY A 101 4.87 -0.38 18.76
C GLY A 101 4.47 -0.56 17.30
N GLY A 102 4.78 0.41 16.43
CA GLY A 102 4.64 0.33 14.98
C GLY A 102 5.94 -0.11 14.30
N VAL A 103 6.20 0.43 13.11
CA VAL A 103 7.45 0.22 12.38
C VAL A 103 7.84 1.48 11.61
N ASP A 104 9.13 1.81 11.66
CA ASP A 104 9.69 2.98 11.00
C ASP A 104 9.60 2.86 9.47
N ALA A 105 9.42 4.00 8.81
CA ALA A 105 9.33 4.08 7.36
C ALA A 105 10.68 3.72 6.70
N TRP A 106 10.60 3.10 5.51
CA TRP A 106 11.68 3.15 4.54
C TRP A 106 11.79 4.56 3.93
N PRO A 107 12.93 4.94 3.31
CA PRO A 107 13.15 6.28 2.77
C PRO A 107 12.01 6.74 1.84
N CYS A 108 11.26 7.75 2.27
CA CYS A 108 10.03 8.20 1.60
C CYS A 108 10.28 8.91 0.26
N ASP A 109 11.53 9.25 -0.06
CA ASP A 109 11.97 9.75 -1.36
C ASP A 109 12.15 8.63 -2.40
N GLN A 110 12.16 7.37 -1.96
CA GLN A 110 12.40 6.19 -2.80
C GLN A 110 11.25 5.18 -2.77
N TYR A 111 10.51 5.11 -1.66
CA TYR A 111 9.46 4.12 -1.45
C TYR A 111 8.15 4.78 -1.02
N LEU A 112 7.05 4.31 -1.61
CA LEU A 112 5.73 4.45 -1.02
C LEU A 112 5.59 3.45 0.13
N ASN A 113 5.46 3.96 1.33
CA ASN A 113 5.26 3.15 2.53
C ASN A 113 3.75 2.99 2.81
N LEU A 114 3.27 1.74 2.86
CA LEU A 114 1.90 1.40 3.21
C LEU A 114 1.89 0.59 4.51
N TRP A 115 1.27 1.12 5.57
CA TRP A 115 1.08 0.39 6.81
C TRP A 115 -0.29 -0.28 6.82
N VAL A 116 -0.30 -1.56 7.18
CA VAL A 116 -1.51 -2.34 7.41
C VAL A 116 -1.54 -2.73 8.87
N CYS A 117 -2.59 -2.32 9.58
CA CYS A 117 -2.76 -2.59 11.00
C CYS A 117 -4.24 -2.53 11.39
N THR A 118 -4.54 -2.96 12.61
CA THR A 118 -5.88 -2.74 13.18
C THR A 118 -6.06 -1.27 13.54
N LEU A 119 -6.97 -0.60 12.85
CA LEU A 119 -7.43 0.76 13.20
C LEU A 119 -8.67 0.69 14.08
N ARG A 120 -8.86 1.69 14.96
CA ARG A 120 -10.06 1.82 15.82
C ARG A 120 -10.88 3.06 15.48
N GLY A 121 -12.08 3.16 16.03
CA GLY A 121 -12.92 4.36 15.92
C GLY A 121 -13.66 4.50 14.59
N GLY A 122 -13.85 3.40 13.86
CA GLY A 122 -14.54 3.40 12.54
C GLY A 122 -13.64 3.82 11.38
N LEU A 123 -12.34 3.96 11.61
CA LEU A 123 -11.35 4.30 10.59
C LEU A 123 -11.06 3.12 9.65
N LEU A 124 -10.92 3.39 8.36
CA LEU A 124 -10.55 2.40 7.34
C LEU A 124 -9.11 2.58 6.82
N GLY A 125 -8.53 3.77 6.99
CA GLY A 125 -7.20 4.15 6.50
C GLY A 125 -6.94 5.63 6.71
#